data_AF-A0A951Q0I9-F1
#
_entry.id   AF-A0A951Q0I9-F1
#
_cell.length_a   1.000
_cell.length_b   1.000
_cell.length_c   1.000
_cell.angle_alpha   90.00
_cell.angle_beta   90.00
_cell.angle_gamma   90.00
#
_symmetry.space_group_name_H-M   'P 1'
#
loop_
_entity.id
_entity.type
_entity.pdbx_description
1 polymer ?
#
loop_
_entity_poly.entity_id
_entity_poly.type
_entity_poly.pdbx_seq_one_letter_code
_entity_poly.pdbx_strand_id
1 'polypeptide(L)' 'MAKANPISVQKYLKGVDYPATTEELIQHAQEQGADEEVLSILEQLPEDEEFESPTELSEAIGELE' A
#
# COMPACT_ATOMS: atom_id res chain seq x y z
N MET A 1 11.74 -13.95 9.37
CA MET A 1 10.37 -13.39 9.35
C MET A 1 10.40 -12.43 8.17
N ALA A 2 9.69 -12.75 7.10
CA ALA A 2 9.61 -11.84 5.96
C ALA A 2 8.92 -10.58 6.47
N LYS A 3 9.58 -9.45 6.25
CA LYS A 3 9.12 -8.11 6.61
C LYS A 3 8.63 -7.57 5.29
N ALA A 4 7.35 -7.22 5.17
CA ALA A 4 6.78 -6.99 3.85
C ALA A 4 7.49 -5.79 3.29
N ASN A 5 8.17 -6.04 2.17
CA ASN A 5 9.05 -5.05 1.61
C ASN A 5 8.16 -4.01 0.92
N PRO A 6 8.32 -2.70 1.19
CA PRO A 6 7.59 -1.65 0.49
C PRO A 6 7.64 -1.82 -1.04
N ILE A 7 8.73 -2.40 -1.55
CA ILE A 7 8.92 -2.75 -2.97
C ILE A 7 7.83 -3.72 -3.48
N SER A 8 7.39 -4.69 -2.67
CA SER A 8 6.31 -5.61 -3.02
C SER A 8 4.98 -4.85 -3.13
N VAL A 9 4.69 -3.98 -2.17
CA VAL A 9 3.45 -3.18 -2.16
C VAL A 9 3.36 -2.30 -3.42
N GLN A 10 4.44 -1.60 -3.76
CA GLN A 10 4.51 -0.77 -4.98
C GLN A 10 4.26 -1.56 -6.26
N LYS A 11 4.61 -2.85 -6.31
CA LYS A 11 4.38 -3.70 -7.48
C LYS A 11 2.90 -3.96 -7.71
N TYR A 12 2.13 -4.21 -6.65
CA TYR A 12 0.69 -4.50 -6.73
C TYR A 12 -0.15 -3.23 -6.93
N LEU A 13 0.35 -2.08 -6.47
CA LEU A 13 -0.35 -0.79 -6.58
C LEU A 13 0.06 0.01 -7.82
N LYS A 14 0.85 -0.59 -8.71
CA LYS A 14 1.24 0.04 -9.96
C LYS A 14 0.04 0.15 -10.90
N GLY A 15 -0.40 1.38 -11.16
CA GLY A 15 -1.55 1.65 -12.02
C GLY A 15 -2.83 1.95 -11.27
N VAL A 16 -2.76 2.14 -9.95
CA VAL A 16 -3.77 2.88 -9.20
C VAL A 16 -3.87 4.30 -9.78
N ASP A 17 -5.10 4.75 -9.99
CA ASP A 17 -5.39 6.14 -10.31
C ASP A 17 -5.28 6.96 -9.03
N TYR A 18 -4.23 7.77 -8.93
CA TYR A 18 -4.00 8.67 -7.81
C TYR A 18 -4.71 10.02 -8.04
N PRO A 19 -5.17 10.71 -6.98
CA PRO A 19 -5.01 10.34 -5.57
C PRO A 19 -5.93 9.20 -5.13
N ALA A 20 -5.47 8.40 -4.16
CA ALA A 20 -6.18 7.22 -3.68
C ALA A 20 -6.08 7.11 -2.16
N THR A 21 -7.19 6.72 -1.54
CA THR A 21 -7.28 6.48 -0.09
C THR A 21 -6.70 5.13 0.30
N THR A 22 -6.33 4.96 1.57
CA THR A 22 -5.88 3.67 2.11
C THR A 22 -6.87 2.54 1.81
N GLU A 23 -8.18 2.76 1.94
CA GLU A 23 -9.20 1.76 1.59
C GLU A 23 -9.18 1.36 0.11
N GLU A 24 -9.02 2.33 -0.80
CA GLU A 24 -8.91 2.06 -2.24
C GLU A 24 -7.64 1.29 -2.57
N LEU A 25 -6.53 1.60 -1.89
CA LEU A 25 -5.28 0.87 -2.04
C LEU A 25 -5.40 -0.57 -1.54
N ILE A 26 -6.05 -0.80 -0.40
CA ILE A 26 -6.32 -2.15 0.14
C ILE A 26 -7.17 -2.94 -0.85
N GLN A 27 -8.26 -2.36 -1.34
CA GLN A 27 -9.15 -3.01 -2.32
C GLN A 27 -8.39 -3.33 -3.61
N HIS A 28 -7.65 -2.37 -4.17
CA HIS A 28 -6.89 -2.59 -5.39
C HIS A 28 -5.80 -3.66 -5.21
N ALA A 29 -5.07 -3.62 -4.09
CA ALA A 29 -4.08 -4.63 -3.76
C ALA A 29 -4.73 -6.02 -3.64
N GLN A 30 -5.88 -6.12 -2.97
CA GLN A 30 -6.62 -7.37 -2.82
C GLN A 30 -7.11 -7.91 -4.17
N GLU A 31 -7.63 -7.06 -5.05
CA GLU A 31 -8.05 -7.42 -6.41
C GLU A 31 -6.88 -7.90 -7.27
N GLN A 32 -5.70 -7.31 -7.09
CA GLN A 32 -4.46 -7.71 -7.75
C GLN A 32 -3.83 -9.00 -7.17
N GLY A 33 -4.41 -9.56 -6.11
CA GLY A 33 -3.89 -10.74 -5.42
C GLY A 33 -2.61 -10.45 -4.64
N ALA A 34 -2.53 -9.27 -4.01
CA ALA A 34 -1.46 -8.95 -3.08
C ALA A 34 -1.45 -9.92 -1.90
N ASP A 35 -0.24 -10.21 -1.41
CA ASP A 35 -0.06 -11.10 -0.27
C ASP A 35 -0.69 -10.49 1.01
N GLU A 36 -1.09 -11.35 1.95
CA GLU A 36 -1.64 -10.91 3.25
C GLU A 36 -0.69 -9.95 4.00
N GLU A 37 0.62 -10.09 3.79
CA GLU A 37 1.64 -9.23 4.36
C GLU A 37 1.57 -7.80 3.81
N VAL A 38 1.23 -7.64 2.52
CA VAL A 38 1.01 -6.34 1.87
C VAL A 38 -0.28 -5.70 2.39
N LEU A 39 -1.36 -6.48 2.47
CA LEU A 39 -2.64 -6.01 3.00
C LEU A 39 -2.50 -5.58 4.46
N SER A 40 -1.79 -6.35 5.29
CA SER A 40 -1.57 -6.03 6.70
C SER A 40 -0.73 -4.75 6.90
N ILE A 41 0.17 -4.40 5.97
CA ILE A 41 0.86 -3.11 6.00
C ILE A 41 -0.09 -1.98 5.63
N LEU A 42 -0.89 -2.16 4.57
CA LEU A 42 -1.85 -1.14 4.15
C LEU A 42 -2.91 -0.87 5.23
N GLU A 43 -3.34 -1.91 5.96
CA GLU A 43 -4.23 -1.81 7.13
C GLU A 43 -3.59 -1.09 8.33
N GLN A 44 -2.25 -0.96 8.37
CA GLN A 44 -1.57 -0.18 9.41
C GLN A 44 -1.46 1.31 9.06
N LEU A 45 -1.72 1.69 7.81
CA LEU A 45 -1.73 3.09 7.40
C LEU A 45 -3.00 3.80 7.90
N PRO A 46 -2.97 5.13 8.04
CA PRO A 46 -4.15 5.88 8.42
C PRO A 46 -5.22 5.80 7.32
N GLU A 47 -6.45 5.43 7.68
CA GLU A 47 -7.58 5.37 6.74
C GLU A 47 -7.94 6.75 6.17
N ASP A 48 -7.68 7.81 6.94
CA ASP A 48 -7.92 9.21 6.56
C ASP A 48 -6.78 9.83 5.72
N GLU A 49 -5.71 9.08 5.42
CA GLU A 49 -4.60 9.55 4.60
C GLU A 49 -4.86 9.24 3.12
N GLU A 50 -4.66 10.25 2.27
CA GLU A 50 -4.85 10.16 0.83
C GLU A 50 -3.48 10.31 0.18
N PHE A 51 -3.06 9.28 -0.56
CA PHE A 51 -1.76 9.27 -1.19
C PHE A 51 -1.87 9.88 -2.58
N GLU A 52 -0.99 10.82 -2.91
CA GLU A 52 -0.96 11.41 -4.26
C GLU A 52 -0.12 10.59 -5.25
N SER A 53 0.70 9.66 -4.74
CA SER A 53 1.60 8.87 -5.56
C SER A 53 2.01 7.54 -4.91
N PRO A 54 2.45 6.54 -5.70
CA PRO A 54 2.98 5.28 -5.15
C PRO A 54 4.33 5.47 -4.45
N THR A 55 5.01 6.61 -4.70
CA THR A 55 6.24 6.99 -3.99
C THR A 55 5.91 7.38 -2.56
N GLU A 56 4.93 8.27 -2.39
CA GLU A 56 4.49 8.76 -1.07
C GLU A 56 3.99 7.62 -0.18
N LEU A 57 3.18 6.73 -0.75
CA LEU A 57 2.74 5.52 -0.07
C LEU A 57 3.92 4.64 0.36
N SER A 58 4.93 4.48 -0.50
CA SER A 58 6.10 3.67 -0.15
C SER A 58 6.99 4.32 0.89
N GLU A 59 7.03 5.64 0.94
CA GLU A 59 7.71 6.37 2.01
C GLU A 59 6.97 6.15 3.33
N ALA A 60 5.64 6.34 3.36
CA ALA A 60 4.81 6.09 4.54
C ALA A 60 4.96 4.66 5.07
N ILE A 61 4.92 3.65 4.19
CA ILE A 61 5.16 2.26 4.56
C ILE A 61 6.58 2.04 5.09
N GLY A 62 7.58 2.67 4.46
CA GLY A 62 8.97 2.59 4.89
C GLY A 62 9.24 3.24 6.25
N GLU A 63 8.42 4.22 6.65
CA GLU A 63 8.48 4.84 7.98
C GLU A 63 7.84 3.99 9.09
N LEU A 64 7.01 2.99 8.74
CA LEU A 64 6.43 2.04 9.71
C LEU A 64 7.42 0.92 10.12
N GLU A 65 8.56 0.79 9.45
CA GLU A 65 9.57 -0.27 9.66
C GLU A 65 10.59 -0.05 10.80
#